data_AF-A0A2E3VA78-F1
#
_entry.id   AF-A0A2E3VA78-F1
#
_cell.length_a   1.000
_cell.length_b   1.000
_cell.length_c   1.000
_cell.angle_alpha   90.00
_cell.angle_beta   90.00
_cell.angle_gamma   90.00
#
_symmetry.space_group_name_H-M   'P 1'
#
loop_
_entity.id
_entity.type
_entity.pdbx_description
1 polymer ?
#
loop_
_entity_poly.entity_id
_entity_poly.type
_entity_poly.pdbx_seq_one_letter_code
_entity_poly.pdbx_strand_id
1 'polypeptide(L)'
;MKGNIFVILLLSFTLLFGATLWYFQNYAYYERNDVNDMTITLMGTGSKINVELDEIKSINSSTSPLKFRSCLRINSQALETIKNYQPYSEGIPLRAPNWFKCFDVKNITNDLQSGKAMAYLSEANIEYGIDRVLAIYPNGEAYAWHQINICGSAAFSGEVLPKNCPPTKSE
;
A
#
# COMPACT_ATOMS: atom_id res chain seq x y z
N MET A 1 -30.82 -40.78 8.59
CA MET A 1 -29.52 -40.50 7.93
C MET A 1 -28.39 -40.92 8.87
N LYS A 2 -27.37 -41.64 8.37
CA LYS A 2 -26.22 -42.03 9.20
C LYS A 2 -25.43 -40.77 9.57
N GLY A 3 -25.18 -40.51 10.86
CA GLY A 3 -24.50 -39.30 11.35
C GLY A 3 -23.18 -38.99 10.64
N ASN A 4 -22.46 -40.03 10.20
CA ASN A 4 -21.22 -39.88 9.44
C ASN A 4 -21.39 -39.12 8.12
N ILE A 5 -22.54 -39.25 7.44
CA ILE A 5 -22.81 -38.53 6.18
C ILE A 5 -22.95 -37.03 6.46
N PHE A 6 -23.61 -36.67 7.57
CA PHE A 6 -23.77 -35.28 7.97
C PHE A 6 -22.43 -34.66 8.36
N VAL A 7 -21.59 -35.40 9.10
CA VAL A 7 -20.23 -34.96 9.47
C VAL A 7 -19.37 -34.73 8.23
N ILE A 8 -19.38 -35.67 7.26
CA ILE A 8 -18.62 -35.51 6.02
C ILE A 8 -19.10 -34.29 5.23
N LEU A 9 -20.41 -34.12 5.08
CA LEU A 9 -20.98 -32.98 4.35
C LEU A 9 -20.57 -31.64 4.99
N LEU A 10 -20.61 -31.56 6.33
CA LEU A 10 -20.22 -30.37 7.05
C LEU A 10 -18.72 -30.07 6.87
N LEU A 11 -17.85 -31.06 7.02
CA LEU A 11 -16.41 -30.90 6.81
C LEU A 11 -16.07 -30.48 5.37
N SER A 12 -16.71 -31.09 4.38
CA SER A 12 -16.53 -30.72 2.97
C SER A 12 -16.98 -29.30 2.69
N PHE A 13 -18.13 -28.87 3.23
CA PHE A 13 -18.60 -27.51 3.08
C PHE A 13 -17.64 -26.50 3.72
N THR A 14 -17.18 -26.75 4.96
CA THR A 14 -16.22 -25.86 5.64
C THR A 14 -14.90 -25.76 4.87
N LEU A 15 -14.40 -26.88 4.33
CA LEU A 15 -13.18 -26.88 3.53
C LEU A 15 -13.34 -26.06 2.24
N LEU A 16 -14.43 -26.27 1.51
CA LEU A 16 -14.73 -25.53 0.28
C LEU A 16 -14.89 -24.05 0.56
N PHE A 17 -15.67 -23.68 1.58
CA PHE A 17 -15.88 -22.29 1.97
C PHE A 17 -14.57 -21.61 2.40
N GLY A 18 -13.74 -22.30 3.19
CA GLY A 18 -12.43 -21.79 3.59
C GLY A 18 -11.49 -21.57 2.39
N ALA A 19 -11.45 -22.52 1.45
CA ALA A 19 -10.66 -22.38 0.22
C ALA A 19 -11.17 -21.21 -0.65
N THR A 20 -12.49 -21.04 -0.74
CA THR A 20 -13.12 -19.94 -1.45
C THR A 20 -12.74 -18.59 -0.81
N LEU A 21 -12.87 -18.43 0.51
CA LEU A 21 -12.46 -17.19 1.19
C LEU A 21 -10.97 -16.89 0.99
N TRP A 22 -10.10 -17.89 1.12
CA TRP A 22 -8.68 -17.74 0.89
C TRP A 22 -8.37 -17.24 -0.53
N TYR A 23 -9.07 -17.78 -1.54
CA TYR A 23 -8.95 -17.35 -2.93
C TYR A 23 -9.42 -15.89 -3.12
N PHE A 24 -10.56 -15.51 -2.53
CA PHE A 24 -11.07 -14.13 -2.60
C PHE A 24 -10.13 -13.12 -1.94
N GLN A 25 -9.53 -13.48 -0.80
CA GLN A 25 -8.58 -12.61 -0.12
C GLN A 25 -7.25 -12.48 -0.85
N ASN A 26 -6.75 -13.52 -1.52
CA ASN A 26 -5.40 -13.50 -2.11
C ASN A 26 -5.36 -13.28 -3.63
N TYR A 27 -6.43 -13.59 -4.37
CA TYR A 27 -6.39 -13.66 -5.83
C TYR A 27 -7.52 -12.91 -6.53
N ALA A 28 -8.79 -13.19 -6.21
CA ALA A 28 -9.94 -12.84 -7.07
C ALA A 28 -10.06 -11.35 -7.47
N TYR A 29 -9.50 -10.44 -6.66
CA TYR A 29 -9.60 -9.00 -6.88
C TYR A 29 -8.25 -8.30 -6.98
N TYR A 30 -7.15 -9.04 -7.08
CA TYR A 30 -5.86 -8.43 -7.35
C TYR A 30 -5.56 -8.48 -8.83
N GLU A 31 -5.28 -7.32 -9.39
CA GLU A 31 -4.91 -7.16 -10.78
C GLU A 31 -3.51 -6.55 -10.83
N ARG A 32 -2.73 -6.95 -11.84
CA ARG A 32 -1.52 -6.20 -12.19
C ARG A 32 -1.95 -4.92 -12.87
N ASN A 33 -1.35 -3.81 -12.51
CA ASN A 33 -1.67 -2.52 -13.09
C ASN A 33 -0.42 -1.82 -13.59
N ASP A 34 -0.54 -1.17 -14.74
CA ASP A 34 0.52 -0.35 -15.30
C ASP A 34 0.46 1.03 -14.64
N VAL A 35 1.39 1.28 -13.73
CA VAL A 35 1.62 2.62 -13.18
C VAL A 35 2.74 3.20 -14.04
N ASN A 36 2.44 4.20 -14.86
CA ASN A 36 3.46 4.78 -15.73
C ASN A 36 4.22 5.91 -15.04
N ASP A 37 3.52 6.70 -14.22
CA ASP A 37 4.11 7.84 -13.51
C ASP A 37 3.65 7.85 -12.04
N MET A 38 4.54 8.27 -11.14
CA MET A 38 4.21 8.51 -9.74
C MET A 38 4.73 9.87 -9.31
N THR A 39 3.83 10.67 -8.76
CA THR A 39 4.18 11.97 -8.18
C THR A 39 4.66 11.78 -6.76
N ILE A 40 5.75 12.43 -6.37
CA ILE A 40 6.20 12.52 -4.98
C ILE A 40 5.89 13.93 -4.47
N THR A 41 5.17 14.00 -3.35
CA THR A 41 4.79 15.25 -2.70
C THR A 41 5.81 15.55 -1.63
N LEU A 42 6.51 16.66 -1.82
CA LEU A 42 7.62 17.03 -0.96
C LEU A 42 7.08 17.63 0.34
N MET A 43 7.30 16.92 1.45
CA MET A 43 6.95 17.42 2.77
C MET A 43 7.86 18.60 3.14
N GLY A 44 7.25 19.74 3.52
CA GLY A 44 7.94 20.97 3.94
C GLY A 44 7.77 22.15 2.97
N THR A 45 7.73 21.91 1.65
CA THR A 45 7.53 22.95 0.63
C THR A 45 6.19 22.85 -0.10
N GLY A 46 5.51 21.70 -0.02
CA GLY A 46 4.25 21.44 -0.75
C GLY A 46 4.43 21.30 -2.27
N SER A 47 5.67 21.34 -2.77
CA SER A 47 5.97 21.12 -4.17
C SER A 47 5.80 19.66 -4.55
N LYS A 48 5.20 19.40 -5.71
CA LYS A 48 5.08 18.05 -6.29
C LYS A 48 6.19 17.87 -7.32
N ILE A 49 7.01 16.83 -7.18
CA ILE A 49 7.94 16.42 -8.23
C ILE A 49 7.37 15.19 -8.93
N ASN A 50 7.35 15.22 -10.25
CA ASN A 50 7.10 14.01 -11.01
C ASN A 50 8.41 13.22 -11.11
N VAL A 51 8.34 11.93 -10.81
CA VAL A 51 9.51 11.05 -10.82
C VAL A 51 9.28 10.02 -11.90
N GLU A 52 10.20 9.99 -12.87
CA GLU A 52 10.26 8.93 -13.86
C GLU A 52 10.69 7.63 -13.17
N LEU A 53 9.95 6.56 -13.44
CA LEU A 53 10.11 5.27 -12.78
C LEU A 53 10.51 4.22 -13.81
N ASP A 54 11.37 3.30 -13.37
CA ASP A 54 11.81 2.15 -14.15
C ASP A 54 11.41 0.83 -13.48
N GLU A 55 11.40 -0.25 -14.26
CA GLU A 55 11.23 -1.64 -13.77
C GLU A 55 9.97 -1.90 -12.92
N ILE A 56 8.88 -1.21 -13.25
CA ILE A 56 7.67 -1.15 -12.43
C ILE A 56 6.94 -2.50 -12.43
N LYS A 57 6.66 -3.00 -11.23
CA LYS A 57 5.76 -4.13 -10.99
C LYS A 57 4.76 -3.69 -9.96
N SER A 58 3.49 -3.57 -10.36
CA SER A 58 2.42 -3.11 -9.45
C SER A 58 1.24 -4.06 -9.45
N ILE A 59 0.56 -4.09 -8.31
CA ILE A 59 -0.73 -4.72 -8.12
C ILE A 59 -1.68 -3.74 -7.45
N ASN A 60 -2.95 -3.81 -7.82
CA ASN A 60 -4.01 -3.02 -7.20
C ASN A 60 -5.33 -3.82 -7.14
N SER A 61 -6.35 -3.23 -6.53
CA SER A 61 -7.69 -3.75 -6.50
C SER A 61 -8.71 -2.63 -6.53
N SER A 62 -9.73 -2.75 -7.37
CA SER A 62 -10.90 -1.87 -7.36
C SER A 62 -11.75 -2.01 -6.09
N THR A 63 -11.59 -3.12 -5.34
CA THR A 63 -12.36 -3.38 -4.12
C THR A 63 -11.83 -2.67 -2.88
N SER A 64 -10.57 -2.24 -2.89
CA SER A 64 -9.97 -1.55 -1.75
C SER A 64 -8.68 -0.84 -2.16
N PRO A 65 -8.55 0.47 -1.88
CA PRO A 65 -7.34 1.25 -2.18
C PRO A 65 -6.10 0.73 -1.44
N LEU A 66 -6.29 0.11 -0.27
CA LEU A 66 -5.21 -0.43 0.56
C LEU A 66 -4.54 -1.68 -0.04
N LYS A 67 -5.06 -2.22 -1.13
CA LYS A 67 -4.47 -3.36 -1.83
C LYS A 67 -3.36 -2.95 -2.81
N PHE A 68 -3.15 -1.65 -3.04
CA PHE A 68 -2.08 -1.17 -3.92
C PHE A 68 -0.69 -1.48 -3.39
N ARG A 69 0.13 -2.18 -4.18
CA ARG A 69 1.56 -2.38 -3.92
C ARG A 69 2.34 -2.20 -5.21
N SER A 70 3.53 -1.62 -5.12
CA SER A 70 4.42 -1.48 -6.26
C SER A 70 5.87 -1.66 -5.83
N CYS A 71 6.64 -2.30 -6.71
CA CYS A 71 8.10 -2.39 -6.65
C CYS A 71 8.61 -1.72 -7.92
N LEU A 72 9.54 -0.79 -7.76
CA LEU A 72 9.99 0.07 -8.85
C LEU A 72 11.42 0.54 -8.60
N ARG A 73 12.02 1.17 -9.60
CA ARG A 73 13.33 1.79 -9.51
C ARG A 73 13.22 3.27 -9.84
N ILE A 74 13.88 4.09 -9.03
CA ILE A 74 13.96 5.54 -9.21
C ILE A 74 15.29 5.87 -9.88
N ASN A 75 15.26 6.76 -10.88
CA ASN A 75 16.46 7.20 -11.56
C ASN A 75 17.38 8.04 -10.63
N SER A 76 18.68 8.08 -10.94
CA SER A 76 19.67 8.75 -10.10
C SER A 76 19.42 10.26 -9.93
N GLN A 77 18.89 10.94 -10.96
CA GLN A 77 18.58 12.37 -10.93
C GLN A 77 17.47 12.69 -9.91
N ALA A 78 16.41 11.88 -9.88
CA ALA A 78 15.33 12.01 -8.92
C ALA A 78 15.81 11.67 -7.49
N LEU A 79 16.70 10.67 -7.32
CA LEU A 79 17.29 10.38 -6.01
C LEU A 79 18.02 11.58 -5.39
N GLU A 80 18.86 12.26 -6.16
CA GLU A 80 19.58 13.44 -5.65
C GLU A 80 18.62 14.57 -5.25
N THR A 81 17.51 14.70 -5.98
CA THR A 81 16.45 15.64 -5.63
C THR A 81 15.80 15.25 -4.30
N ILE A 82 15.35 14.00 -4.18
CA ILE A 82 14.61 13.46 -3.02
C ILE A 82 15.40 13.54 -1.72
N LYS A 83 16.73 13.32 -1.76
CA LYS A 83 17.62 13.40 -0.58
C LYS A 83 17.54 14.73 0.18
N ASN A 84 17.13 15.81 -0.46
CA ASN A 84 17.04 17.13 0.15
C ASN A 84 15.71 17.35 0.90
N TYR A 85 14.81 16.38 0.91
CA TYR A 85 13.47 16.54 1.46
C TYR A 85 13.24 15.77 2.74
N GLN A 86 12.24 16.23 3.49
CA GLN A 86 11.91 15.66 4.78
C GLN A 86 11.31 14.25 4.61
N PRO A 87 11.87 13.22 5.27
CA PRO A 87 11.29 11.89 5.30
C PRO A 87 9.92 11.89 5.98
N TYR A 88 9.04 10.97 5.54
CA TYR A 88 7.77 10.67 6.17
C TYR A 88 7.97 9.58 7.24
N SER A 89 7.84 9.94 8.53
CA SER A 89 8.15 9.03 9.64
C SER A 89 7.11 7.93 9.87
N GLU A 90 5.91 8.05 9.30
CA GLU A 90 4.77 7.16 9.58
C GLU A 90 4.56 6.08 8.51
N GLY A 91 5.57 5.78 7.69
CA GLY A 91 5.48 4.74 6.67
C GLY A 91 5.31 3.34 7.28
N ILE A 92 4.11 2.77 7.18
CA ILE A 92 3.77 1.42 7.69
C ILE A 92 3.34 0.56 6.49
N PRO A 93 4.27 -0.18 5.86
CA PRO A 93 3.93 -1.03 4.72
C PRO A 93 3.01 -2.16 5.16
N LEU A 94 1.99 -2.41 4.34
CA LEU A 94 1.00 -3.48 4.58
C LEU A 94 1.39 -4.73 3.79
N ARG A 95 0.98 -5.92 4.27
CA ARG A 95 1.33 -7.20 3.61
C ARG A 95 0.79 -7.25 2.18
N ALA A 96 1.56 -7.86 1.28
CA ALA A 96 1.15 -8.20 -0.06
C ALA A 96 0.72 -9.68 -0.14
N PRO A 97 -0.04 -10.09 -1.17
CA PRO A 97 -0.31 -11.50 -1.43
C PRO A 97 0.98 -12.29 -1.69
N ASN A 98 1.03 -13.55 -1.25
CA ASN A 98 2.24 -14.39 -1.34
C ASN A 98 2.77 -14.61 -2.76
N TRP A 99 1.92 -14.49 -3.79
CA TRP A 99 2.33 -14.61 -5.18
C TRP A 99 3.04 -13.36 -5.71
N PHE A 100 2.85 -12.20 -5.06
CA PHE A 100 3.52 -10.95 -5.40
C PHE A 100 4.86 -10.82 -4.66
N LYS A 101 5.81 -11.64 -5.09
CA LYS A 101 7.10 -11.84 -4.38
C LYS A 101 8.02 -10.62 -4.33
N CYS A 102 7.77 -9.58 -5.12
CA CYS A 102 8.67 -8.42 -5.12
C CYS A 102 8.52 -7.57 -3.84
N PHE A 103 7.35 -7.59 -3.19
CA PHE A 103 7.07 -6.73 -2.04
C PHE A 103 7.21 -7.51 -0.72
N ASP A 104 8.41 -7.53 -0.15
CA ASP A 104 8.66 -8.13 1.16
C ASP A 104 8.44 -7.12 2.28
N VAL A 105 7.23 -7.12 2.83
CA VAL A 105 6.81 -6.25 3.95
C VAL A 105 7.75 -6.35 5.16
N LYS A 106 8.31 -7.52 5.46
CA LYS A 106 9.14 -7.72 6.65
C LYS A 106 10.49 -7.05 6.45
N ASN A 107 11.09 -7.22 5.27
CA ASN A 107 12.35 -6.56 4.94
C ASN A 107 12.18 -5.05 4.86
N ILE A 108 11.15 -4.56 4.15
CA ILE A 108 10.88 -3.13 4.03
C ILE A 108 10.67 -2.50 5.41
N THR A 109 9.88 -3.13 6.29
CA THR A 109 9.66 -2.63 7.65
C THR A 109 10.99 -2.53 8.43
N ASN A 110 11.82 -3.57 8.38
CA ASN A 110 13.11 -3.58 9.07
C ASN A 110 14.09 -2.56 8.49
N ASP A 111 14.08 -2.37 7.18
CA ASP A 111 14.96 -1.44 6.49
C ASP A 111 14.57 0.02 6.75
N LEU A 112 13.26 0.31 6.86
CA LEU A 112 12.76 1.61 7.32
C LEU A 112 13.16 1.88 8.78
N GLN A 113 13.00 0.89 9.67
CA GLN A 113 13.37 1.04 11.08
C GLN A 113 14.88 1.23 11.31
N SER A 114 15.70 0.57 10.49
CA SER A 114 17.16 0.68 10.55
C SER A 114 17.73 1.87 9.77
N GLY A 115 16.89 2.62 9.04
CA GLY A 115 17.32 3.75 8.21
C GLY A 115 18.06 3.36 6.93
N LYS A 116 18.02 2.08 6.53
CA LYS A 116 18.56 1.62 5.23
C LYS A 116 17.71 2.12 4.06
N ALA A 117 16.43 2.33 4.30
CA ALA A 117 15.51 2.98 3.37
C ALA A 117 14.82 4.12 4.10
N MET A 118 14.45 5.17 3.35
CA MET A 118 13.71 6.31 3.87
C MET A 118 12.32 6.34 3.26
N ALA A 119 11.30 6.54 4.09
CA ALA A 119 9.94 6.70 3.60
C ALA A 119 9.67 8.15 3.20
N TYR A 120 8.88 8.35 2.15
CA TYR A 120 8.46 9.64 1.64
C TYR A 120 6.98 9.59 1.25
N LEU A 121 6.28 10.71 1.43
CA LEU A 121 4.90 10.85 1.03
C LEU A 121 4.83 11.06 -0.48
N SER A 122 4.20 10.13 -1.20
CA SER A 122 3.98 10.26 -2.64
C SER A 122 2.85 11.27 -2.90
N GLU A 123 1.70 10.97 -2.32
CA GLU A 123 0.47 11.70 -2.55
C GLU A 123 -0.39 11.53 -1.31
N ALA A 124 -0.73 12.66 -0.71
CA ALA A 124 -1.64 12.70 0.42
C ALA A 124 -3.08 12.60 -0.09
N ASN A 125 -3.92 11.81 0.58
CA ASN A 125 -5.33 11.65 0.27
C ASN A 125 -5.60 11.34 -1.21
N ILE A 126 -4.83 10.40 -1.79
CA ILE A 126 -5.11 9.90 -3.15
C ILE A 126 -6.55 9.40 -3.25
N GLU A 127 -7.02 8.82 -2.15
CA GLU A 127 -8.44 8.76 -1.79
C GLU A 127 -8.60 9.34 -0.39
N TYR A 128 -9.82 9.71 -0.01
CA TYR A 128 -10.07 10.34 1.29
C TYR A 128 -9.54 9.44 2.43
N GLY A 129 -8.60 9.97 3.21
CA GLY A 129 -8.01 9.25 4.34
C GLY A 129 -6.97 8.20 3.97
N ILE A 130 -6.57 8.10 2.68
CA ILE A 130 -5.60 7.15 2.17
C ILE A 130 -4.42 7.89 1.54
N ASP A 131 -3.22 7.64 2.05
CA ASP A 131 -1.99 8.19 1.49
C ASP A 131 -1.25 7.13 0.68
N ARG A 132 -0.56 7.57 -0.37
CA ARG A 132 0.46 6.78 -1.05
C ARG A 132 1.83 7.13 -0.49
N VAL A 133 2.57 6.11 -0.08
CA VAL A 133 3.91 6.25 0.51
C VAL A 133 4.92 5.47 -0.33
N LEU A 134 6.13 6.00 -0.48
CA LEU A 134 7.27 5.28 -1.04
C LEU A 134 8.32 5.04 0.05
N ALA A 135 8.89 3.85 0.09
CA ALA A 135 10.20 3.60 0.70
C ALA A 135 11.25 3.66 -0.42
N ILE A 136 12.30 4.45 -0.24
CA ILE A 136 13.35 4.65 -1.23
C ILE A 136 14.69 4.26 -0.62
N TYR A 137 15.42 3.41 -1.34
CA TYR A 137 16.76 2.94 -0.97
C TYR A 137 17.83 3.79 -1.66
N PRO A 138 19.04 3.91 -1.09
CA PRO A 138 20.14 4.67 -1.69
C PRO A 138 20.59 4.18 -3.08
N ASN A 139 20.35 2.91 -3.39
CA ASN A 139 20.65 2.30 -4.69
C ASN A 139 19.57 2.58 -5.77
N GLY A 140 18.50 3.30 -5.39
CA GLY A 140 17.34 3.63 -6.22
C GLY A 140 16.25 2.59 -6.31
N GLU A 141 16.38 1.46 -5.62
CA GLU A 141 15.25 0.55 -5.41
C GLU A 141 14.18 1.25 -4.56
N ALA A 142 12.92 1.09 -4.92
CA ALA A 142 11.82 1.69 -4.19
C ALA A 142 10.57 0.82 -4.17
N TYR A 143 9.77 1.05 -3.13
CA TYR A 143 8.55 0.30 -2.87
C TYR A 143 7.44 1.27 -2.53
N ALA A 144 6.30 1.17 -3.21
CA ALA A 144 5.14 2.00 -2.92
C ALA A 144 3.96 1.18 -2.38
N TRP A 145 3.22 1.77 -1.46
CA TRP A 145 1.98 1.21 -0.94
C TRP A 145 0.99 2.33 -0.59
N HIS A 146 -0.27 1.95 -0.42
CA HIS A 146 -1.28 2.80 0.18
C HIS A 146 -1.48 2.44 1.65
N GLN A 147 -1.66 3.45 2.50
CA GLN A 147 -1.95 3.29 3.92
C GLN A 147 -3.02 4.29 4.38
N ILE A 148 -3.70 3.96 5.48
CA ILE A 148 -4.63 4.88 6.15
C ILE A 148 -3.82 5.98 6.84
N ASN A 149 -4.23 7.23 6.65
CA ASN A 149 -3.68 8.39 7.35
C ASN A 149 -4.53 8.75 8.57
N ILE A 150 -4.11 9.77 9.34
CA ILE A 150 -4.82 10.18 10.57
C ILE A 150 -6.29 10.56 10.33
N CYS A 151 -6.59 11.15 9.16
CA CYS A 151 -7.95 11.54 8.79
C CYS A 151 -8.82 10.34 8.46
N GLY A 152 -8.28 9.37 7.71
CA GLY A 152 -8.96 8.11 7.44
C GLY A 152 -9.21 7.32 8.71
N SER A 153 -8.22 7.25 9.60
CA SER A 153 -8.35 6.54 10.89
C SER A 153 -9.51 7.10 11.72
N ALA A 154 -9.60 8.42 11.86
CA ALA A 154 -10.67 9.07 12.61
C ALA A 154 -12.04 8.90 11.92
N ALA A 155 -12.11 9.16 10.61
CA ALA A 155 -13.35 9.08 9.84
C ALA A 155 -13.96 7.67 9.84
N PHE A 156 -13.15 6.65 9.56
CA PHE A 156 -13.62 5.27 9.45
C PHE A 156 -13.98 4.67 10.81
N SER A 157 -13.45 5.23 11.90
CA SER A 157 -13.77 4.82 13.27
C SER A 157 -14.95 5.61 13.88
N GLY A 158 -15.47 6.63 13.18
CA GLY A 158 -16.54 7.50 13.68
C GLY A 158 -16.08 8.48 14.77
N GLU A 159 -14.78 8.78 14.82
CA GLU A 159 -14.20 9.74 15.76
C GLU A 159 -14.27 11.17 15.22
N VAL A 160 -14.00 12.16 16.08
CA VAL A 160 -13.94 13.57 15.68
C VAL A 160 -12.73 13.78 14.76
N LEU A 161 -12.98 14.36 13.57
CA LEU A 161 -11.93 14.62 12.60
C LEU A 161 -10.90 15.65 13.13
N PRO A 162 -9.60 15.36 12.97
CA PRO A 162 -8.55 16.36 13.18
C PRO A 162 -8.76 17.63 12.35
N LYS A 163 -8.31 18.78 12.87
CA LYS A 163 -8.52 20.10 12.24
C LYS A 163 -7.94 20.25 10.84
N ASN A 164 -6.92 19.46 10.51
CA ASN A 164 -6.20 19.50 9.23
C ASN A 164 -6.77 18.53 8.18
N CYS A 165 -7.86 17.83 8.48
CA CYS A 165 -8.45 16.90 7.53
C CYS A 165 -9.22 17.61 6.43
N PRO A 166 -9.09 17.16 5.17
CA PRO A 166 -9.91 17.68 4.10
C PRO A 166 -11.39 17.41 4.41
N PRO A 167 -12.33 18.20 3.86
CA PRO A 167 -13.74 17.87 3.95
C PRO A 167 -13.98 16.51 3.28
N THR A 168 -14.74 15.63 3.93
CA THR A 168 -15.28 14.44 3.26
C THR A 168 -16.10 14.91 2.08
N LYS A 169 -15.88 14.36 0.88
CA LYS A 169 -16.88 14.48 -0.17
C LYS A 169 -18.13 13.78 0.36
N SER A 170 -19.12 14.55 0.80
CA SER A 170 -20.46 14.02 1.06
C SER A 170 -20.96 13.50 -0.28
N GLU A 171 -21.15 12.19 -0.39
CA GLU A 171 -21.96 11.59 -1.45
C GLU A 171 -23.41 12.06 -1.35
#